data_AF-D6RJZ2-F1
#
_entry.id   AF-D6RJZ2-F1
#
_cell.length_a   1.000
_cell.length_b   1.000
_cell.length_c   1.000
_cell.angle_alpha   90.00
_cell.angle_beta   90.00
_cell.angle_gamma   90.00
#
_symmetry.space_group_name_H-M   'P 1'
#
loop_
_entity.id
_entity.type
_entity.pdbx_description
1 polymer ?
#
loop_
_entity_poly.entity_id
_entity_poly.type
_entity_poly.pdbx_seq_one_letter_code
_entity_poly.pdbx_strand_id
1 'polypeptide(L)'
;MSLQSLGRMITPENYTLDLLQTCLIHLHGIVVPASPEPTPPSFGDTMNRCGAALICLTDVLRVAMLLSEPLKEATVETLLREFDDFINATDGLLRWTNWESVYPQSFIPLARLQQALDTTCQVIAFLIKLDERLQSAVIASTKAIDIALRVWCWRDPYNPSRVHLSPFMTEYRMEETIGMICTYTMSFEGGQAILSALLASSNLRRTFVKAFFDRLSQLTEIANQNPERGGAVMTQLKFMAMIAGFLGQHITFYRMLEKRGRFLGKACGLASQICSRGFGLPIVPPTGASLFHAAFVMASDTVAAVITVLNSGILVWMLKGISAVPQAPSFSSVEAALDKLYGYAFHHRSLPALSHALKGVPASVSQAVKRIDKVGTLYTGLVMEVERNEILVGTLEPRVILCDNPADNS
;
A
#
# COMPACT_ATOMS: atom_id res chain seq x y z
N MET A 1 -25.59 18.42 -23.61
CA MET A 1 -25.07 17.14 -23.08
C MET A 1 -24.06 17.49 -21.98
N SER A 2 -24.09 16.84 -20.82
CA SER A 2 -23.12 17.16 -19.74
C SER A 2 -21.76 16.52 -20.04
N LEU A 3 -20.64 17.12 -19.59
CA LEU A 3 -19.30 16.52 -19.70
C LEU A 3 -19.24 15.12 -19.07
N GLN A 4 -19.98 14.91 -17.98
CA GLN A 4 -20.07 13.60 -17.34
C GLN A 4 -20.77 12.55 -18.23
N SER A 5 -21.81 12.95 -18.97
CA SER A 5 -22.47 12.08 -19.94
C SER A 5 -21.55 11.76 -21.12
N LEU A 6 -20.75 12.75 -21.56
CA LEU A 6 -19.78 12.59 -22.63
C LEU A 6 -18.72 11.55 -22.24
N GLY A 7 -18.11 11.65 -21.06
CA GLY A 7 -17.08 10.72 -20.57
C GLY A 7 -17.52 9.25 -20.63
N ARG A 8 -18.77 8.97 -20.23
CA ARG A 8 -19.33 7.61 -20.25
C ARG A 8 -19.54 7.03 -21.66
N MET A 9 -19.60 7.87 -22.68
CA MET A 9 -19.78 7.46 -24.07
C MET A 9 -18.45 7.25 -24.80
N ILE A 10 -17.32 7.58 -24.17
CA ILE A 10 -16.00 7.44 -24.79
C ILE A 10 -15.61 5.96 -24.85
N THR A 11 -15.23 5.52 -26.04
CA THR A 11 -14.72 4.18 -26.34
C THR A 11 -13.41 4.32 -27.12
N PRO A 12 -12.59 3.26 -27.22
CA PRO A 12 -11.37 3.31 -28.03
C PRO A 12 -11.63 3.72 -29.49
N GLU A 13 -12.79 3.38 -30.04
CA GLU A 13 -13.16 3.64 -31.44
C GLU A 13 -13.57 5.09 -31.70
N ASN A 14 -14.07 5.81 -30.70
CA ASN A 14 -14.54 7.19 -30.84
C ASN A 14 -13.66 8.22 -30.13
N TYR A 15 -12.55 7.78 -29.53
CA TYR A 15 -11.58 8.64 -28.88
C TYR A 15 -10.88 9.56 -29.89
N THR A 16 -10.76 10.85 -29.54
CA THR A 16 -9.96 11.83 -30.29
C THR A 16 -9.17 12.70 -29.32
N LEU A 17 -8.06 13.29 -29.80
CA LEU A 17 -7.30 14.27 -29.00
C LEU A 17 -8.12 15.53 -28.69
N ASP A 18 -9.07 15.89 -29.56
CA ASP A 18 -9.96 17.03 -29.34
C ASP A 18 -10.87 16.80 -28.12
N LEU A 19 -11.28 15.55 -27.84
CA LEU A 19 -12.02 15.23 -26.62
C LEU A 19 -11.19 15.48 -25.36
N LEU A 20 -9.92 15.06 -25.38
CA LEU A 20 -8.99 15.32 -24.28
C LEU A 20 -8.79 16.84 -24.08
N GLN A 21 -8.50 17.58 -25.15
CA GLN A 21 -8.30 19.03 -25.10
C GLN A 21 -9.55 19.78 -24.61
N THR A 22 -10.74 19.31 -25.03
CA THR A 22 -12.02 19.85 -24.55
C THR A 22 -12.22 19.60 -23.05
N CYS A 23 -11.70 18.51 -22.49
CA CYS A 23 -11.73 18.31 -21.04
C CYS A 23 -10.74 19.24 -20.33
N LEU A 24 -9.52 19.34 -20.86
CA LEU A 24 -8.43 20.11 -20.26
C LEU A 24 -8.70 21.62 -20.24
N ILE A 25 -9.37 22.18 -21.26
CA ILE A 25 -9.70 23.62 -21.29
C ILE A 25 -10.54 24.06 -20.07
N HIS A 26 -11.33 23.15 -19.49
CA HIS A 26 -12.13 23.41 -18.29
C HIS A 26 -11.32 23.32 -16.99
N LEU A 27 -10.07 22.86 -17.07
CA LEU A 27 -9.11 22.81 -15.97
C LEU A 27 -8.13 24.00 -15.97
N HIS A 28 -8.02 24.71 -17.09
CA HIS A 28 -7.09 25.83 -17.22
C HIS A 28 -7.49 27.03 -16.37
N GLY A 29 -6.49 27.67 -15.76
CA GLY A 29 -6.68 28.94 -15.03
C GLY A 29 -7.51 28.83 -13.75
N ILE A 30 -7.74 27.62 -13.22
CA ILE A 30 -8.39 27.44 -11.92
C ILE A 30 -7.43 27.90 -10.84
N VAL A 31 -7.70 29.08 -10.29
CA VAL A 31 -7.04 29.59 -9.10
C VAL A 31 -8.00 29.39 -7.93
N VAL A 32 -7.68 28.44 -7.05
CA VAL A 32 -8.38 28.35 -5.78
C VAL A 32 -7.83 29.41 -4.84
N PRO A 33 -8.67 30.29 -4.27
CA PRO A 33 -8.19 31.32 -3.36
C PRO A 33 -7.40 30.69 -2.20
N ALA A 34 -6.43 31.42 -1.63
CA ALA A 34 -5.67 30.91 -0.50
C ALA A 34 -6.48 30.94 0.82
N SER A 35 -7.53 31.77 0.86
CA SER A 35 -8.41 32.01 1.99
C SER A 35 -9.86 31.70 1.59
N PRO A 36 -10.68 31.11 2.49
CA PRO A 36 -12.09 30.85 2.21
C PRO A 36 -12.94 32.11 2.02
N GLU A 37 -12.42 33.31 2.30
CA GLU A 37 -13.14 34.57 2.05
C GLU A 37 -12.31 35.62 1.31
N PRO A 38 -12.97 36.43 0.45
CA PRO A 38 -14.32 36.24 -0.09
C PRO A 38 -14.31 35.29 -1.30
N THR A 39 -15.18 34.27 -1.29
CA THR A 39 -15.38 33.39 -2.45
C THR A 39 -16.05 34.18 -3.58
N PRO A 40 -15.50 34.16 -4.82
CA PRO A 40 -16.14 34.82 -5.94
C PRO A 40 -17.56 34.28 -6.18
N PRO A 41 -18.53 35.11 -6.64
CA PRO A 41 -19.89 34.66 -6.96
C PRO A 41 -19.95 33.48 -7.95
N SER A 42 -18.95 33.36 -8.82
CA SER A 42 -18.80 32.29 -9.83
C SER A 42 -18.05 31.05 -9.34
N PHE A 43 -17.67 30.99 -8.06
CA PHE A 43 -16.83 29.93 -7.53
C PHE A 43 -17.53 28.57 -7.56
N GLY A 44 -18.79 28.48 -7.14
CA GLY A 44 -19.58 27.24 -7.22
C GLY A 44 -19.71 26.69 -8.66
N ASP A 45 -19.93 27.57 -9.64
CA ASP A 45 -20.00 27.19 -11.06
C ASP A 45 -18.65 26.75 -11.60
N THR A 46 -17.57 27.37 -11.13
CA THR A 46 -16.20 26.94 -11.46
C THR A 46 -15.98 25.53 -10.92
N MET A 47 -16.24 25.29 -9.64
CA MET A 47 -16.07 23.97 -9.01
C MET A 47 -16.91 22.87 -9.68
N ASN A 48 -18.18 23.15 -10.02
CA ASN A 48 -19.03 22.19 -10.72
C ASN A 48 -18.46 21.84 -12.11
N ARG A 49 -17.93 22.83 -12.84
CA ARG A 49 -17.26 22.61 -14.13
C ARG A 49 -15.98 21.81 -13.96
N CYS A 50 -15.14 22.13 -12.98
CA CYS A 50 -13.91 21.40 -12.69
C CYS A 50 -14.20 19.95 -12.32
N GLY A 51 -15.18 19.71 -11.44
CA GLY A 51 -15.59 18.36 -11.05
C GLY A 51 -16.09 17.55 -12.25
N ALA A 52 -16.95 18.14 -13.09
CA ALA A 52 -17.44 17.48 -14.29
C ALA A 52 -16.32 17.18 -15.30
N ALA A 53 -15.36 18.10 -15.46
CA ALA A 53 -14.19 17.93 -16.32
C ALA A 53 -13.25 16.83 -15.80
N LEU A 54 -12.96 16.76 -14.50
CA LEU A 54 -12.14 15.71 -13.89
C LEU A 54 -12.81 14.33 -13.99
N ILE A 55 -14.13 14.25 -13.83
CA ILE A 55 -14.87 13.00 -14.04
C ILE A 55 -14.75 12.55 -15.50
N CYS A 56 -14.96 13.47 -16.46
CA CYS A 56 -14.79 13.16 -17.88
C CYS A 56 -13.35 12.73 -18.19
N LEU A 57 -12.35 13.43 -17.63
CA LEU A 57 -10.94 13.09 -17.76
C LEU A 57 -10.63 11.70 -17.22
N THR A 58 -11.28 11.29 -16.13
CA THR A 58 -11.14 9.93 -15.58
C THR A 58 -11.54 8.87 -16.60
N ASP A 59 -12.65 9.07 -17.32
CA ASP A 59 -13.08 8.18 -18.39
C ASP A 59 -12.16 8.23 -19.62
N VAL A 60 -11.70 9.43 -20.01
CA VAL A 60 -10.71 9.65 -21.08
C VAL A 60 -9.42 8.87 -20.79
N LEU A 61 -8.87 8.99 -19.58
CA LEU A 61 -7.65 8.30 -19.16
C LEU A 61 -7.85 6.78 -19.09
N ARG A 62 -9.03 6.32 -18.68
CA ARG A 62 -9.37 4.90 -18.69
C ARG A 62 -9.34 4.32 -20.10
N VAL A 63 -9.88 5.05 -21.08
CA VAL A 63 -9.86 4.65 -22.50
C VAL A 63 -8.46 4.79 -23.09
N ALA A 64 -7.69 5.80 -22.68
CA ALA A 64 -6.33 6.05 -23.18
C ALA A 64 -5.39 4.84 -23.04
N MET A 65 -5.57 4.04 -21.99
CA MET A 65 -4.81 2.80 -21.77
C MET A 65 -5.07 1.69 -22.81
N LEU A 66 -6.14 1.81 -23.60
CA LEU A 66 -6.58 0.81 -24.59
C LEU A 66 -6.34 1.26 -26.03
N LEU A 67 -5.77 2.45 -26.24
CA LEU A 67 -5.57 3.04 -27.57
C LEU A 67 -4.39 2.40 -28.30
N SER A 68 -4.33 2.63 -29.62
CA SER A 68 -3.14 2.34 -30.41
C SER A 68 -1.96 3.19 -29.96
N GLU A 69 -0.74 2.67 -30.08
CA GLU A 69 0.49 3.34 -29.64
C GLU A 69 0.62 4.80 -30.13
N PRO A 70 0.36 5.14 -31.41
CA PRO A 70 0.48 6.53 -31.87
C PRO A 70 -0.48 7.50 -31.16
N LEU A 71 -1.71 7.04 -30.87
CA LEU A 71 -2.74 7.85 -30.25
C LEU A 71 -2.55 7.94 -28.74
N LYS A 72 -2.04 6.86 -28.13
CA LYS A 72 -1.58 6.84 -26.73
C LYS A 72 -0.42 7.83 -26.54
N GLU A 73 0.56 7.82 -27.43
CA GLU A 73 1.71 8.75 -27.38
C GLU A 73 1.26 10.21 -27.43
N ALA A 74 0.43 10.58 -28.41
CA ALA A 74 -0.06 11.96 -28.53
C ALA A 74 -0.93 12.39 -27.31
N THR A 75 -1.64 11.43 -26.71
CA THR A 75 -2.40 11.65 -25.46
C THR A 75 -1.45 11.95 -24.30
N VAL A 76 -0.38 11.17 -24.16
CA VAL A 76 0.65 11.36 -23.13
C VAL A 76 1.35 12.71 -23.29
N GLU A 77 1.76 13.07 -24.50
CA GLU A 77 2.39 14.36 -24.79
C GLU A 77 1.48 15.55 -24.41
N THR A 78 0.19 15.45 -24.74
CA THR A 78 -0.80 16.48 -24.38
C THR A 78 -0.95 16.59 -22.86
N LEU A 79 -1.06 15.47 -22.15
CA LEU A 79 -1.18 15.45 -20.69
C LEU A 79 0.07 15.98 -19.98
N LEU A 80 1.26 15.70 -20.51
CA LEU A 80 2.52 16.23 -19.99
C LEU A 80 2.59 17.75 -20.17
N ARG A 81 2.15 18.26 -21.32
CA ARG A 81 2.14 19.71 -21.59
C ARG A 81 1.22 20.47 -20.65
N GLU A 82 0.03 19.93 -20.38
CA GLU A 82 -0.97 20.55 -19.49
C GLU A 82 -0.83 20.07 -18.02
N PHE A 83 0.32 19.51 -17.64
CA PHE A 83 0.44 18.77 -16.38
C PHE A 83 0.16 19.62 -15.14
N ASP A 84 0.76 20.81 -15.10
CA ASP A 84 0.62 21.72 -13.97
C ASP A 84 -0.83 22.20 -13.81
N ASP A 85 -1.53 22.48 -14.91
CA ASP A 85 -2.90 22.97 -14.88
C ASP A 85 -3.86 21.93 -14.32
N PHE A 86 -3.74 20.66 -14.72
CA PHE A 86 -4.60 19.62 -14.16
C PHE A 86 -4.28 19.33 -12.68
N ILE A 87 -3.00 19.34 -12.27
CA ILE A 87 -2.62 19.15 -10.86
C ILE A 87 -3.14 20.30 -10.00
N ASN A 88 -3.07 21.54 -10.50
CA ASN A 88 -3.62 22.71 -9.83
C ASN A 88 -5.14 22.61 -9.66
N ALA A 89 -5.85 22.19 -10.71
CA ALA A 89 -7.28 21.97 -10.66
C ALA A 89 -7.65 20.91 -9.61
N THR A 90 -6.85 19.84 -9.54
CA THR A 90 -7.05 18.72 -8.61
C THR A 90 -6.80 19.14 -7.14
N ASP A 91 -5.69 19.83 -6.84
CA ASP A 91 -5.45 20.38 -5.49
C ASP A 91 -6.52 21.41 -5.13
N GLY A 92 -6.94 22.23 -6.10
CA GLY A 92 -8.02 23.19 -5.94
C GLY A 92 -9.33 22.55 -5.48
N LEU A 93 -9.74 21.47 -6.15
CA LEU A 93 -10.91 20.69 -5.78
C LEU A 93 -10.81 20.18 -4.33
N LEU A 94 -9.64 19.69 -3.92
CA LEU A 94 -9.41 19.19 -2.56
C LEU A 94 -9.21 20.27 -1.49
N ARG A 95 -8.86 21.50 -1.84
CA ARG A 95 -8.79 22.62 -0.87
C ARG A 95 -10.18 23.11 -0.53
N TRP A 96 -11.04 23.18 -1.53
CA TRP A 96 -12.43 23.57 -1.35
C TRP A 96 -13.17 22.67 -0.36
N THR A 97 -12.94 21.37 -0.44
CA THR A 97 -13.56 20.40 0.48
C THR A 97 -13.17 20.61 1.94
N ASN A 98 -12.02 21.24 2.22
CA ASN A 98 -11.63 21.63 3.58
C ASN A 98 -12.37 22.89 4.06
N TRP A 99 -12.77 23.79 3.18
CA TRP A 99 -13.43 25.05 3.57
C TRP A 99 -14.85 24.83 4.08
N GLU A 100 -15.53 23.78 3.65
CA GLU A 100 -16.88 23.47 4.10
C GLU A 100 -16.92 22.99 5.55
N SER A 101 -15.82 22.39 6.03
CA SER A 101 -15.66 22.07 7.45
C SER A 101 -15.65 23.32 8.33
N VAL A 102 -15.41 24.51 7.75
CA VAL A 102 -15.41 25.82 8.42
C VAL A 102 -16.78 26.51 8.29
N TYR A 103 -17.57 26.21 7.25
CA TYR A 103 -18.89 26.82 7.00
C TYR A 103 -20.00 25.75 6.91
N PRO A 104 -20.51 25.25 8.05
CA PRO A 104 -21.52 24.19 8.11
C PRO A 104 -22.89 24.59 7.53
N GLN A 105 -23.10 25.86 7.16
CA GLN A 105 -24.34 26.31 6.51
C GLN A 105 -24.38 26.00 5.00
N SER A 106 -23.23 25.69 4.39
CA SER A 106 -23.10 25.23 3.01
C SER A 106 -23.26 23.70 3.02
N PHE A 107 -24.49 23.22 2.87
CA PHE A 107 -24.81 21.79 2.84
C PHE A 107 -24.32 21.16 1.53
N ILE A 108 -23.04 20.86 1.42
CA ILE A 108 -22.60 19.94 0.37
C ILE A 108 -22.80 18.51 0.84
N PRO A 109 -23.56 17.70 0.07
CA PRO A 109 -23.75 16.30 0.42
C PRO A 109 -22.39 15.59 0.51
N LEU A 110 -22.18 14.82 1.58
CA LEU A 110 -21.01 13.94 1.77
C LEU A 110 -20.64 13.16 0.50
N ALA A 111 -21.66 12.76 -0.27
CA ALA A 111 -21.51 12.06 -1.55
C ALA A 111 -20.67 12.85 -2.57
N ARG A 112 -20.83 14.18 -2.66
CA ARG A 112 -20.04 15.01 -3.59
C ARG A 112 -18.58 15.12 -3.15
N LEU A 113 -18.36 15.19 -1.84
CA LEU A 113 -17.04 15.22 -1.23
C LEU A 113 -16.28 13.91 -1.47
N GLN A 114 -16.95 12.77 -1.23
CA GLN A 114 -16.40 11.45 -1.53
C GLN A 114 -16.10 11.31 -3.02
N GLN A 115 -17.01 11.75 -3.89
CA GLN A 115 -16.80 11.72 -5.34
C GLN A 115 -15.59 12.55 -5.78
N ALA A 116 -15.36 13.72 -5.18
CA ALA A 116 -14.19 14.56 -5.48
C ALA A 116 -12.88 13.87 -5.10
N LEU A 117 -12.83 13.20 -3.94
CA LEU A 117 -11.69 12.42 -3.49
C LEU A 117 -11.46 11.22 -4.41
N ASP A 118 -12.49 10.42 -4.69
CA ASP A 118 -12.42 9.26 -5.57
C ASP A 118 -11.90 9.64 -6.97
N THR A 119 -12.46 10.71 -7.55
CA THR A 119 -12.06 11.22 -8.87
C THR A 119 -10.60 11.66 -8.85
N THR A 120 -10.18 12.39 -7.81
CA THR A 120 -8.78 12.82 -7.65
C THR A 120 -7.83 11.64 -7.61
N CYS A 121 -8.13 10.63 -6.79
CA CYS A 121 -7.33 9.41 -6.68
C CYS A 121 -7.26 8.66 -8.01
N GLN A 122 -8.39 8.54 -8.71
CA GLN A 122 -8.45 7.82 -9.97
C GLN A 122 -7.66 8.52 -11.08
N VAL A 123 -7.77 9.86 -11.20
CA VAL A 123 -6.97 10.63 -12.16
C VAL A 123 -5.48 10.41 -11.93
N ILE A 124 -4.99 10.60 -10.69
CA ILE A 124 -3.57 10.42 -10.37
C ILE A 124 -3.14 8.97 -10.62
N ALA A 125 -3.95 7.99 -10.20
CA ALA A 125 -3.66 6.58 -10.40
C ALA A 125 -3.61 6.20 -11.88
N PHE A 126 -4.47 6.77 -12.73
CA PHE A 126 -4.43 6.52 -14.18
C PHE A 126 -3.22 7.17 -14.84
N LEU A 127 -2.84 8.38 -14.45
CA LEU A 127 -1.62 9.02 -14.96
C LEU A 127 -0.36 8.20 -14.67
N ILE A 128 -0.25 7.68 -13.44
CA ILE A 128 0.84 6.78 -13.03
C ILE A 128 0.87 5.50 -13.87
N LYS A 129 -0.29 4.97 -14.27
CA LYS A 129 -0.40 3.70 -15.00
C LYS A 129 -0.27 3.86 -16.52
N LEU A 130 -0.51 5.06 -17.05
CA LEU A 130 -0.62 5.28 -18.49
C LEU A 130 0.75 5.23 -19.19
N ASP A 131 1.75 5.92 -18.63
CA ASP A 131 3.10 6.08 -19.22
C ASP A 131 4.14 6.44 -18.15
N GLU A 132 5.38 5.95 -18.30
CA GLU A 132 6.48 6.17 -17.35
C GLU A 132 6.87 7.65 -17.20
N ARG A 133 6.73 8.46 -18.26
CA ARG A 133 7.00 9.90 -18.21
C ARG A 133 5.98 10.63 -17.36
N LEU A 134 4.70 10.28 -17.50
CA LEU A 134 3.63 10.81 -16.64
C LEU A 134 3.81 10.36 -15.19
N GLN A 135 4.16 9.10 -14.97
CA GLN A 135 4.52 8.61 -13.64
C GLN A 135 5.65 9.43 -13.03
N SER A 136 6.71 9.70 -13.79
CA SER A 136 7.85 10.50 -13.34
C SER A 136 7.44 11.94 -13.02
N ALA A 137 6.59 12.55 -13.84
CA ALA A 137 6.06 13.90 -13.61
C ALA A 137 5.21 13.97 -12.32
N VAL A 138 4.33 12.98 -12.10
CA VAL A 138 3.54 12.85 -10.87
C VAL A 138 4.45 12.71 -9.66
N ILE A 139 5.44 11.81 -9.71
CA ILE A 139 6.36 11.53 -8.61
C ILE A 139 7.21 12.76 -8.24
N ALA A 140 7.64 13.54 -9.23
CA ALA A 140 8.44 14.74 -9.04
C ALA A 140 7.62 15.94 -8.53
N SER A 141 6.29 15.92 -8.68
CA SER A 141 5.43 17.05 -8.34
C SER A 141 5.14 17.15 -6.84
N THR A 142 5.63 18.22 -6.21
CA THR A 142 5.33 18.53 -4.80
C THR A 142 3.82 18.64 -4.54
N LYS A 143 3.06 19.20 -5.49
CA LYS A 143 1.60 19.32 -5.38
C LYS A 143 0.92 17.96 -5.41
N ALA A 144 1.37 17.05 -6.27
CA ALA A 144 0.83 15.69 -6.32
C ALA A 144 1.13 14.91 -5.02
N ILE A 145 2.30 15.14 -4.41
CA ILE A 145 2.65 14.59 -3.08
C ILE A 145 1.73 15.16 -2.00
N ASP A 146 1.51 16.47 -1.97
CA ASP A 146 0.61 17.12 -1.01
C ASP A 146 -0.83 16.60 -1.13
N ILE A 147 -1.31 16.43 -2.38
CA ILE A 147 -2.60 15.79 -2.66
C ILE A 147 -2.61 14.36 -2.08
N ALA A 148 -1.61 13.55 -2.40
CA ALA A 148 -1.55 12.16 -1.96
C ALA A 148 -1.58 12.03 -0.42
N LEU A 149 -0.79 12.86 0.27
CA LEU A 149 -0.75 12.92 1.73
C LEU A 149 -2.06 13.42 2.33
N ARG A 150 -2.74 14.39 1.70
CA ARG A 150 -4.02 14.92 2.16
C ARG A 150 -5.13 13.88 2.00
N VAL A 151 -5.24 13.22 0.85
CA VAL A 151 -6.21 12.14 0.63
C VAL A 151 -5.95 11.00 1.61
N TRP A 152 -4.67 10.61 1.79
CA TRP A 152 -4.31 9.60 2.80
C TRP A 152 -4.81 9.99 4.19
N CYS A 153 -4.70 11.26 4.58
CA CYS A 153 -5.11 11.71 5.91
C CYS A 153 -6.60 12.06 6.02
N TRP A 154 -7.37 12.02 4.93
CA TRP A 154 -8.75 12.46 4.94
C TRP A 154 -9.64 11.56 5.80
N ARG A 155 -10.55 12.19 6.55
CA ARG A 155 -11.46 11.54 7.49
C ARG A 155 -12.89 11.89 7.17
N ASP A 156 -13.78 10.92 7.40
CA ASP A 156 -15.22 11.13 7.30
C ASP A 156 -15.64 12.23 8.31
N PRO A 157 -16.24 13.34 7.84
CA PRO A 157 -16.72 14.41 8.72
C PRO A 157 -17.72 13.94 9.76
N TYR A 158 -18.51 12.91 9.45
CA TYR A 158 -19.54 12.35 10.33
C TYR A 158 -19.02 11.22 11.21
N ASN A 159 -17.88 10.62 10.82
CA ASN A 159 -17.21 9.63 11.63
C ASN A 159 -15.68 9.83 11.60
N PRO A 160 -15.13 10.71 12.46
CA PRO A 160 -13.71 11.04 12.45
C PRO A 160 -12.76 9.86 12.74
N SER A 161 -13.28 8.73 13.23
CA SER A 161 -12.50 7.49 13.41
C SER A 161 -12.26 6.76 12.08
N ARG A 162 -13.05 7.08 11.05
CA ARG A 162 -12.96 6.50 9.71
C ARG A 162 -12.16 7.39 8.77
N VAL A 163 -11.17 6.78 8.13
CA VAL A 163 -10.49 7.37 6.97
C VAL A 163 -11.25 7.03 5.69
N HIS A 164 -11.01 7.81 4.64
CA HIS A 164 -11.53 7.50 3.31
C HIS A 164 -10.92 6.20 2.78
N LEU A 165 -11.80 5.30 2.36
CA LEU A 165 -11.50 4.15 1.52
C LEU A 165 -12.44 4.25 0.31
N SER A 166 -11.87 4.20 -0.89
CA SER A 166 -12.65 4.17 -2.13
C SER A 166 -13.68 3.01 -2.09
N PRO A 167 -14.96 3.26 -2.45
CA PRO A 167 -16.01 2.24 -2.38
C PRO A 167 -15.83 1.11 -3.39
N PHE A 168 -14.93 1.27 -4.36
CA PHE A 168 -14.71 0.34 -5.48
C PHE A 168 -13.72 -0.80 -5.19
N MET A 169 -13.49 -1.13 -3.91
CA MET A 169 -12.68 -2.30 -3.54
C MET A 169 -13.34 -3.60 -4.03
N THR A 170 -12.91 -4.07 -5.21
CA THR A 170 -13.18 -5.40 -5.72
C THR A 170 -11.89 -6.23 -5.64
N GLU A 171 -11.97 -7.55 -5.82
CA GLU A 171 -10.77 -8.41 -5.83
C GLU A 171 -9.68 -7.93 -6.82
N TYR A 172 -10.09 -7.21 -7.87
CA TYR A 172 -9.24 -6.74 -8.95
C TYR A 172 -8.95 -5.23 -8.93
N ARG A 173 -9.63 -4.46 -8.08
CA ARG A 173 -9.41 -3.00 -7.98
C ARG A 173 -8.77 -2.66 -6.65
N MET A 174 -7.61 -2.02 -6.75
CA MET A 174 -6.93 -1.45 -5.61
C MET A 174 -7.75 -0.30 -5.04
N GLU A 175 -7.72 -0.12 -3.72
CA GLU A 175 -8.03 1.18 -3.13
C GLU A 175 -6.97 2.16 -3.64
N GLU A 176 -7.43 3.17 -4.40
CA GLU A 176 -6.55 4.02 -5.20
C GLU A 176 -5.60 4.84 -4.33
N THR A 177 -5.99 5.19 -3.10
CA THR A 177 -5.12 5.93 -2.16
C THR A 177 -3.93 5.10 -1.70
N ILE A 178 -4.15 3.85 -1.28
CA ILE A 178 -3.10 2.91 -0.88
C ILE A 178 -2.19 2.58 -2.06
N GLY A 179 -2.77 2.33 -3.24
CA GLY A 179 -2.00 2.12 -4.46
C GLY A 179 -1.09 3.31 -4.76
N MET A 180 -1.62 4.53 -4.72
CA MET A 180 -0.87 5.76 -4.98
C MET A 180 0.29 5.95 -3.98
N ILE A 181 0.05 5.87 -2.68
CA ILE A 181 1.12 5.99 -1.68
C ILE A 181 2.17 4.89 -1.85
N CYS A 182 1.74 3.66 -2.17
CA CYS A 182 2.66 2.58 -2.47
C CYS A 182 3.56 2.92 -3.66
N THR A 183 3.01 3.44 -4.77
CA THR A 183 3.81 3.85 -5.93
C THR A 183 4.87 4.88 -5.55
N TYR A 184 4.52 5.92 -4.79
CA TYR A 184 5.51 6.88 -4.32
C TYR A 184 6.61 6.21 -3.48
N THR A 185 6.26 5.38 -2.51
CA THR A 185 7.25 4.71 -1.64
C THR A 185 8.14 3.69 -2.33
N MET A 186 7.72 3.20 -3.51
CA MET A 186 8.50 2.26 -4.32
C MET A 186 9.47 2.96 -5.29
N SER A 187 9.27 4.25 -5.56
CA SER A 187 10.26 5.09 -6.26
C SER A 187 11.22 5.72 -5.25
N PHE A 188 12.51 5.79 -5.62
CA PHE A 188 13.51 6.45 -4.77
C PHE A 188 13.18 7.93 -4.57
N GLU A 189 12.94 8.69 -5.64
CA GLU A 189 12.62 10.11 -5.54
C GLU A 189 11.29 10.35 -4.81
N GLY A 190 10.24 9.59 -5.15
CA GLY A 190 8.93 9.71 -4.54
C GLY A 190 8.94 9.38 -3.05
N GLY A 191 9.65 8.33 -2.67
CA GLY A 191 9.80 7.91 -1.29
C GLY A 191 10.52 8.96 -0.46
N GLN A 192 11.62 9.52 -0.98
CA GLN A 192 12.35 10.60 -0.30
C GLN A 192 11.51 11.86 -0.15
N ALA A 193 10.70 12.20 -1.15
CA ALA A 193 9.84 13.38 -1.10
C ALA A 193 8.69 13.22 -0.08
N ILE A 194 8.03 12.05 -0.04
CA ILE A 194 7.06 11.71 1.02
C ILE A 194 7.72 11.77 2.39
N LEU A 195 8.88 11.13 2.55
CA LEU A 195 9.57 11.09 3.84
C LEU A 195 9.93 12.50 4.31
N SER A 196 10.45 13.34 3.43
CA SER A 196 10.80 14.73 3.71
C SER A 196 9.58 15.54 4.15
N ALA A 197 8.45 15.44 3.43
CA ALA A 197 7.21 16.12 3.77
C ALA A 197 6.68 15.69 5.15
N LEU A 198 6.69 14.39 5.45
CA LEU A 198 6.25 13.86 6.75
C LEU A 198 7.23 14.23 7.89
N LEU A 199 8.52 14.35 7.62
CA LEU A 199 9.50 14.75 8.64
C LEU A 199 9.42 16.25 8.95
N ALA A 200 9.12 17.08 7.95
CA ALA A 200 8.98 18.52 8.08
C ALA A 200 7.83 18.95 9.02
N SER A 201 6.75 18.15 9.14
CA SER A 201 5.61 18.48 10.00
C SER A 201 5.28 17.36 10.99
N SER A 202 5.48 17.66 12.29
CA SER A 202 5.15 16.70 13.36
C SER A 202 3.65 16.37 13.44
N ASN A 203 2.79 17.32 13.08
CA ASN A 203 1.34 17.11 13.04
C ASN A 203 0.98 16.17 11.87
N LEU A 204 1.46 16.48 10.67
CA LEU A 204 1.22 15.65 9.48
C LEU A 204 1.71 14.21 9.71
N ARG A 205 2.90 14.04 10.30
CA ARG A 205 3.43 12.72 10.67
C ARG A 205 2.50 11.92 11.58
N ARG A 206 1.97 12.55 12.64
CA ARG A 206 1.05 11.88 13.57
C ARG A 206 -0.26 11.53 12.87
N THR A 207 -0.81 12.44 12.08
CA THR A 207 -2.06 12.22 11.34
C THR A 207 -1.89 11.10 10.30
N PHE A 208 -0.78 11.08 9.58
CA PHE A 208 -0.45 10.06 8.60
C PHE A 208 -0.37 8.67 9.23
N VAL A 209 0.38 8.53 10.34
CA VAL A 209 0.50 7.24 11.04
C VAL A 209 -0.82 6.83 11.68
N LYS A 210 -1.59 7.76 12.24
CA LYS A 210 -2.94 7.45 12.75
C LYS A 210 -3.83 6.92 11.63
N ALA A 211 -3.85 7.61 10.48
CA ALA A 211 -4.60 7.17 9.30
C ALA A 211 -4.13 5.82 8.78
N PHE A 212 -2.83 5.50 8.87
CA PHE A 212 -2.29 4.19 8.54
C PHE A 212 -2.91 3.08 9.42
N PHE A 213 -2.99 3.28 10.74
CA PHE A 213 -3.63 2.30 11.62
C PHE A 213 -5.15 2.22 11.47
N ASP A 214 -5.80 3.37 11.24
CA ASP A 214 -7.24 3.41 11.01
C ASP A 214 -7.61 2.62 9.73
N ARG A 215 -6.80 2.70 8.66
CA ARG A 215 -6.97 1.84 7.46
C ARG A 215 -6.87 0.37 7.80
N LEU A 216 -5.86 -0.04 8.57
CA LEU A 216 -5.70 -1.45 8.95
C LEU A 216 -6.92 -1.96 9.77
N SER A 217 -7.44 -1.13 10.68
CA SER A 217 -8.65 -1.44 11.44
C SER A 217 -9.88 -1.56 10.53
N GLN A 218 -10.07 -0.65 9.58
CA GLN A 218 -11.16 -0.72 8.62
C GLN A 218 -11.05 -1.93 7.67
N LEU A 219 -9.84 -2.28 7.21
CA LEU A 219 -9.62 -3.49 6.42
C LEU A 219 -10.00 -4.76 7.21
N THR A 220 -9.73 -4.76 8.52
CA THR A 220 -10.16 -5.84 9.42
C THR A 220 -11.68 -5.89 9.55
N GLU A 221 -12.34 -4.75 9.68
CA GLU A 221 -13.79 -4.64 9.69
C GLU A 221 -14.41 -5.19 8.39
N ILE A 222 -13.85 -4.79 7.23
CA ILE A 222 -14.32 -5.23 5.92
C ILE A 222 -14.16 -6.75 5.76
N ALA A 223 -13.00 -7.31 6.13
CA ALA A 223 -12.78 -8.76 6.08
C ALA A 223 -13.74 -9.53 7.01
N ASN A 224 -14.18 -8.90 8.10
CA ASN A 224 -15.17 -9.48 9.01
C ASN A 224 -16.58 -9.45 8.46
N GLN A 225 -17.01 -8.31 7.92
CA GLN A 225 -18.36 -8.10 7.41
C GLN A 225 -18.58 -8.75 6.04
N ASN A 226 -17.54 -8.82 5.20
CA ASN A 226 -17.59 -9.27 3.82
C ASN A 226 -16.42 -10.23 3.54
N PRO A 227 -16.46 -11.48 4.04
CA PRO A 227 -15.35 -12.44 3.91
C PRO A 227 -14.91 -12.70 2.46
N GLU A 228 -15.85 -12.63 1.50
CA GLU A 228 -15.60 -12.75 0.07
C GLU A 228 -14.65 -11.67 -0.48
N ARG A 229 -14.51 -10.53 0.22
CA ARG A 229 -13.54 -9.49 -0.14
C ARG A 229 -12.13 -9.78 0.38
N GLY A 230 -11.89 -10.95 0.97
CA GLY A 230 -10.59 -11.32 1.54
C GLY A 230 -9.42 -11.18 0.58
N GLY A 231 -9.60 -11.48 -0.71
CA GLY A 231 -8.57 -11.26 -1.74
C GLY A 231 -8.18 -9.79 -1.90
N ALA A 232 -9.18 -8.90 -2.00
CA ALA A 232 -8.96 -7.45 -2.10
C ALA A 232 -8.25 -6.92 -0.84
N VAL A 233 -8.68 -7.36 0.34
CA VAL A 233 -8.05 -6.95 1.62
C VAL A 233 -6.60 -7.41 1.69
N MET A 234 -6.28 -8.64 1.26
CA MET A 234 -4.90 -9.13 1.23
C MET A 234 -4.03 -8.30 0.28
N THR A 235 -4.55 -7.92 -0.89
CA THR A 235 -3.87 -7.01 -1.81
C THR A 235 -3.57 -5.66 -1.15
N GLN A 236 -4.52 -5.06 -0.43
CA GLN A 236 -4.27 -3.82 0.31
C GLN A 236 -3.24 -4.00 1.42
N LEU A 237 -3.33 -5.11 2.16
CA LEU A 237 -2.38 -5.43 3.22
C LEU A 237 -0.95 -5.57 2.70
N LYS A 238 -0.77 -6.16 1.51
CA LYS A 238 0.52 -6.23 0.81
C LYS A 238 1.11 -4.85 0.58
N PHE A 239 0.33 -3.89 0.07
CA PHE A 239 0.82 -2.52 -0.15
C PHE A 239 1.09 -1.78 1.16
N MET A 240 0.23 -1.97 2.17
CA MET A 240 0.51 -1.43 3.51
C MET A 240 1.82 -1.98 4.07
N ALA A 241 2.15 -3.26 3.85
CA ALA A 241 3.43 -3.84 4.23
C ALA A 241 4.61 -3.22 3.48
N MET A 242 4.47 -2.92 2.18
CA MET A 242 5.51 -2.23 1.39
C MET A 242 5.74 -0.80 1.91
N ILE A 243 4.67 -0.04 2.12
CA ILE A 243 4.73 1.33 2.67
C ILE A 243 5.38 1.31 4.06
N ALA A 244 4.96 0.39 4.94
CA ALA A 244 5.54 0.24 6.28
C ALA A 244 7.02 -0.15 6.20
N GLY A 245 7.38 -1.06 5.29
CA GLY A 245 8.75 -1.47 5.01
C GLY A 245 9.65 -0.29 4.67
N PHE A 246 9.21 0.56 3.74
CA PHE A 246 9.91 1.79 3.37
C PHE A 246 10.03 2.76 4.56
N LEU A 247 8.90 3.14 5.17
CA LEU A 247 8.88 4.13 6.25
C LEU A 247 9.68 3.67 7.47
N GLY A 248 9.58 2.39 7.82
CA GLY A 248 10.23 1.81 9.00
C GLY A 248 11.76 1.79 8.91
N GLN A 249 12.36 1.94 7.74
CA GLN A 249 13.82 2.15 7.64
C GLN A 249 14.26 3.43 8.37
N HIS A 250 13.35 4.42 8.51
CA HIS A 250 13.60 5.61 9.29
C HIS A 250 13.13 5.43 10.76
N ILE A 251 14.06 5.60 11.71
CA ILE A 251 13.87 5.30 13.14
C ILE A 251 12.63 5.95 13.77
N THR A 252 12.25 7.14 13.30
CA THR A 252 11.06 7.85 13.79
C THR A 252 9.79 7.08 13.47
N PHE A 253 9.65 6.60 12.24
CA PHE A 253 8.47 5.84 11.81
C PHE A 253 8.50 4.43 12.37
N TYR A 254 9.67 3.78 12.45
CA TYR A 254 9.80 2.50 13.14
C TYR A 254 9.20 2.56 14.57
N ARG A 255 9.60 3.57 15.36
CA ARG A 255 9.08 3.76 16.73
C ARG A 255 7.56 3.99 16.74
N MET A 256 7.01 4.63 15.72
CA MET A 256 5.58 4.88 15.64
C MET A 256 4.78 3.65 15.16
N LEU A 257 5.30 2.90 14.18
CA LEU A 257 4.67 1.73 13.60
C LEU A 257 4.75 0.51 14.54
N GLU A 258 5.94 0.21 15.08
CA GLU A 258 6.16 -0.99 15.88
C GLU A 258 5.99 -0.75 17.37
N LYS A 259 6.76 0.18 17.96
CA LYS A 259 6.73 0.39 19.43
C LYS A 259 5.38 0.89 19.94
N ARG A 260 4.68 1.71 19.15
CA ARG A 260 3.37 2.27 19.54
C ARG A 260 2.19 1.56 18.90
N GLY A 261 2.35 1.09 17.66
CA GLY A 261 1.25 0.59 16.87
C GLY A 261 1.16 -0.93 16.70
N ARG A 262 2.28 -1.64 16.93
CA ARG A 262 2.43 -3.09 16.72
C ARG A 262 1.91 -3.51 15.34
N PHE A 263 2.34 -2.78 14.30
CA PHE A 263 1.85 -2.98 12.94
C PHE A 263 2.00 -4.43 12.48
N LEU A 264 3.20 -5.02 12.57
CA LEU A 264 3.43 -6.40 12.12
C LEU A 264 2.49 -7.40 12.79
N GLY A 265 2.29 -7.30 14.12
CA GLY A 265 1.38 -8.18 14.84
C GLY A 265 -0.08 -8.04 14.39
N LYS A 266 -0.57 -6.80 14.21
CA LYS A 266 -1.94 -6.56 13.72
C LYS A 266 -2.14 -7.03 12.27
N ALA A 267 -1.16 -6.74 11.41
CA ALA A 267 -1.18 -7.13 10.01
C ALA A 267 -1.16 -8.65 9.85
N CYS A 268 -0.29 -9.36 10.58
CA CYS A 268 -0.27 -10.81 10.55
C CYS A 268 -1.54 -11.42 11.16
N GLY A 269 -2.11 -10.81 12.20
CA GLY A 269 -3.40 -11.22 12.76
C GLY A 269 -4.54 -11.16 11.73
N LEU A 270 -4.64 -10.05 11.00
CA LEU A 270 -5.59 -9.89 9.90
C LEU A 270 -5.38 -10.92 8.79
N ALA A 271 -4.13 -11.11 8.34
CA ALA A 271 -3.81 -12.09 7.30
C ALA A 271 -4.21 -13.52 7.73
N SER A 272 -3.82 -13.93 8.93
CA SER A 272 -4.15 -15.24 9.49
C SER A 272 -5.67 -15.46 9.59
N GLN A 273 -6.43 -14.41 9.90
CA GLN A 273 -7.89 -14.46 9.92
C GLN A 273 -8.51 -14.66 8.53
N ILE A 274 -7.99 -13.98 7.50
CA ILE A 274 -8.48 -14.16 6.12
C ILE A 274 -8.12 -15.56 5.62
N CYS A 275 -6.89 -16.01 5.86
CA CYS A 275 -6.41 -17.32 5.43
C CYS A 275 -7.16 -18.47 6.11
N SER A 276 -7.52 -18.36 7.39
CA SER A 276 -8.25 -19.43 8.10
C SER A 276 -9.65 -19.67 7.55
N ARG A 277 -10.23 -18.67 6.87
CA ARG A 277 -11.52 -18.76 6.17
C ARG A 277 -11.41 -19.25 4.72
N GLY A 278 -10.20 -19.49 4.22
CA GLY A 278 -9.96 -19.99 2.86
C GLY A 278 -10.02 -18.94 1.75
N PHE A 279 -10.07 -17.65 2.08
CA PHE A 279 -10.12 -16.57 1.08
C PHE A 279 -8.73 -16.07 0.67
N GLY A 280 -8.62 -15.51 -0.55
CA GLY A 280 -7.44 -14.78 -1.02
C GLY A 280 -6.23 -15.63 -1.43
N LEU A 281 -6.39 -16.95 -1.59
CA LEU A 281 -5.29 -17.91 -1.75
C LEU A 281 -4.20 -17.54 -2.77
N PRO A 282 -4.48 -16.99 -3.97
CA PRO A 282 -3.41 -16.59 -4.91
C PRO A 282 -2.56 -15.42 -4.41
N ILE A 283 -3.11 -14.55 -3.57
CA ILE A 283 -2.47 -13.32 -3.08
C ILE A 283 -1.83 -13.54 -1.70
N VAL A 284 -2.15 -14.63 -1.02
CA VAL A 284 -1.58 -15.01 0.28
C VAL A 284 -0.05 -15.11 0.21
N PRO A 285 0.59 -15.87 -0.70
CA PRO A 285 2.05 -15.98 -0.74
C PRO A 285 2.80 -14.65 -0.91
N PRO A 286 2.46 -13.77 -1.89
CA PRO A 286 3.17 -12.50 -2.04
C PRO A 286 2.90 -11.53 -0.88
N THR A 287 1.75 -11.63 -0.20
CA THR A 287 1.47 -10.81 0.99
C THR A 287 2.34 -11.25 2.17
N GLY A 288 2.52 -12.56 2.36
CA GLY A 288 3.43 -13.12 3.37
C GLY A 288 4.86 -12.73 3.15
N ALA A 289 5.34 -12.86 1.92
CA ALA A 289 6.66 -12.37 1.55
C ALA A 289 6.84 -10.88 1.85
N SER A 290 5.81 -10.05 1.58
CA SER A 290 5.88 -8.60 1.82
C SER A 290 5.88 -8.25 3.31
N LEU A 291 5.07 -8.91 4.14
CA LEU A 291 5.07 -8.73 5.59
C LEU A 291 6.37 -9.22 6.22
N PHE A 292 6.92 -10.33 5.75
CA PHE A 292 8.23 -10.82 6.18
C PHE A 292 9.34 -9.84 5.78
N HIS A 293 9.31 -9.34 4.55
CA HIS A 293 10.26 -8.32 4.10
C HIS A 293 10.16 -7.04 4.94
N ALA A 294 8.95 -6.57 5.24
CA ALA A 294 8.72 -5.44 6.12
C ALA A 294 9.34 -5.67 7.51
N ALA A 295 9.13 -6.84 8.12
CA ALA A 295 9.77 -7.19 9.39
C ALA A 295 11.30 -7.13 9.34
N PHE A 296 11.88 -7.54 8.22
CA PHE A 296 13.32 -7.51 8.00
C PHE A 296 13.87 -6.08 7.86
N VAL A 297 13.20 -5.19 7.11
CA VAL A 297 13.73 -3.85 6.79
C VAL A 297 13.34 -2.77 7.79
N MET A 298 12.22 -2.93 8.52
CA MET A 298 11.73 -1.91 9.44
C MET A 298 12.51 -1.88 10.76
N ALA A 299 13.16 -2.97 11.16
CA ALA A 299 13.50 -3.20 12.55
C ALA A 299 14.93 -2.81 12.92
N SER A 300 15.08 -2.13 14.06
CA SER A 300 16.38 -1.97 14.74
C SER A 300 16.81 -3.26 15.47
N ASP A 301 15.85 -4.14 15.82
CA ASP A 301 16.08 -5.54 16.19
C ASP A 301 15.32 -6.44 15.20
N THR A 302 15.98 -6.75 14.08
CA THR A 302 15.44 -7.59 13.00
C THR A 302 15.03 -8.97 13.48
N VAL A 303 15.77 -9.53 14.44
CA VAL A 303 15.49 -10.84 15.02
C VAL A 303 14.17 -10.83 15.77
N ALA A 304 13.91 -9.83 16.61
CA ALA A 304 12.63 -9.71 17.34
C ALA A 304 11.43 -9.54 16.39
N ALA A 305 11.59 -8.78 15.30
CA ALA A 305 10.55 -8.60 14.29
C ALA A 305 10.27 -9.90 13.53
N VAL A 306 11.33 -10.64 13.13
CA VAL A 306 11.22 -11.95 12.51
C VAL A 306 10.51 -12.97 13.42
N ILE A 307 10.87 -13.00 14.71
CA ILE A 307 10.17 -13.84 15.70
C ILE A 307 8.69 -13.48 15.77
N THR A 308 8.35 -12.19 15.75
CA THR A 308 6.95 -11.73 15.81
C THR A 308 6.14 -12.24 14.62
N VAL A 309 6.67 -12.12 13.40
CA VAL A 309 5.95 -12.61 12.21
C VAL A 309 5.88 -14.13 12.16
N LEU A 310 6.94 -14.84 12.56
CA LEU A 310 6.96 -16.31 12.66
C LEU A 310 5.91 -16.83 13.65
N ASN A 311 5.88 -16.26 14.86
CA ASN A 311 4.90 -16.62 15.89
C ASN A 311 3.46 -16.28 15.48
N SER A 312 3.27 -15.35 14.54
CA SER A 312 1.95 -15.03 13.99
C SER A 312 1.50 -16.02 12.90
N GLY A 313 2.30 -17.05 12.59
CA GLY A 313 1.98 -18.11 11.66
C GLY A 313 2.29 -17.79 10.19
N ILE A 314 3.07 -16.74 9.90
CA ILE A 314 3.34 -16.26 8.54
C ILE A 314 3.80 -17.34 7.58
N LEU A 315 4.70 -18.21 8.05
CA LEU A 315 5.26 -19.30 7.28
C LEU A 315 4.18 -20.32 6.90
N VAL A 316 3.34 -20.71 7.84
CA VAL A 316 2.32 -21.74 7.63
C VAL A 316 1.33 -21.33 6.55
N TRP A 317 0.80 -20.11 6.60
CA TRP A 317 -0.18 -19.68 5.60
C TRP A 317 0.46 -19.31 4.26
N MET A 318 1.71 -18.80 4.25
CA MET A 318 2.44 -18.56 3.01
C MET A 318 2.63 -19.88 2.24
N LEU A 319 3.06 -20.93 2.94
CA LEU A 319 3.22 -22.27 2.37
C LEU A 319 1.88 -22.92 1.97
N LYS A 320 0.82 -22.73 2.75
CA LYS A 320 -0.54 -23.15 2.36
C LYS A 320 -0.98 -22.49 1.05
N GLY A 321 -0.79 -21.18 0.90
CA GLY A 321 -1.14 -20.46 -0.32
C GLY A 321 -0.38 -21.00 -1.54
N ILE A 322 0.92 -21.29 -1.38
CA ILE A 322 1.74 -21.89 -2.45
C ILE A 322 1.23 -23.28 -2.83
N SER A 323 0.93 -24.12 -1.84
CA SER A 323 0.41 -25.48 -2.09
C SER A 323 -0.95 -25.47 -2.80
N ALA A 324 -1.74 -24.40 -2.64
CA ALA A 324 -3.04 -24.24 -3.28
C ALA A 324 -2.94 -23.72 -4.72
N VAL A 325 -1.82 -23.10 -5.11
CA VAL A 325 -1.64 -22.49 -6.45
C VAL A 325 -0.30 -22.92 -7.08
N PRO A 326 -0.03 -24.23 -7.24
CA PRO A 326 1.30 -24.72 -7.62
C PRO A 326 1.76 -24.32 -9.03
N GLN A 327 0.83 -23.89 -9.90
CA GLN A 327 1.11 -23.46 -11.28
C GLN A 327 1.25 -21.94 -11.43
N ALA A 328 1.44 -21.19 -10.34
CA ALA A 328 1.66 -19.75 -10.44
C ALA A 328 2.93 -19.44 -11.28
N PRO A 329 2.92 -18.37 -12.08
CA PRO A 329 4.01 -18.07 -13.01
C PRO A 329 5.34 -17.73 -12.31
N SER A 330 5.31 -17.28 -11.06
CA SER A 330 6.51 -16.99 -10.27
C SER A 330 6.23 -17.01 -8.78
N PHE A 331 7.19 -17.55 -8.01
CA PHE A 331 7.24 -17.47 -6.55
C PHE A 331 8.44 -16.66 -6.04
N SER A 332 9.04 -15.82 -6.88
CA SER A 332 10.28 -15.07 -6.58
C SER A 332 10.29 -14.35 -5.23
N SER A 333 9.18 -13.71 -4.83
CA SER A 333 9.08 -13.04 -3.53
C SER A 333 9.12 -14.01 -2.34
N VAL A 334 8.53 -15.20 -2.50
CA VAL A 334 8.55 -16.27 -1.49
C VAL A 334 9.95 -16.88 -1.44
N GLU A 335 10.56 -17.17 -2.58
CA GLU A 335 11.93 -17.69 -2.66
C GLU A 335 12.89 -16.78 -1.88
N ALA A 336 12.82 -15.46 -2.10
CA ALA A 336 13.61 -14.48 -1.35
C ALA A 336 13.29 -14.48 0.16
N ALA A 337 12.04 -14.73 0.56
CA ALA A 337 11.68 -14.84 1.97
C ALA A 337 12.24 -16.12 2.62
N LEU A 338 12.18 -17.27 1.93
CA LEU A 338 12.72 -18.54 2.40
C LEU A 338 14.26 -18.50 2.50
N ASP A 339 14.91 -17.91 1.50
CA ASP A 339 16.37 -17.71 1.48
C ASP A 339 16.82 -16.83 2.67
N LYS A 340 16.09 -15.74 2.94
CA LYS A 340 16.35 -14.93 4.14
C LYS A 340 16.10 -15.68 5.44
N LEU A 341 15.04 -16.49 5.53
CA LEU A 341 14.75 -17.32 6.70
C LEU A 341 15.86 -18.33 6.99
N TYR A 342 16.55 -18.84 5.96
CA TYR A 342 17.70 -19.72 6.11
C TYR A 342 18.79 -19.09 6.97
N GLY A 343 19.10 -17.80 6.78
CA GLY A 343 20.05 -17.07 7.63
C GLY A 343 19.64 -17.01 9.11
N TYR A 344 18.34 -17.05 9.42
CA TYR A 344 17.82 -17.03 10.79
C TYR A 344 17.82 -18.41 11.46
N ALA A 345 18.08 -19.49 10.73
CA ALA A 345 18.26 -20.83 11.31
C ALA A 345 19.53 -20.91 12.18
N PHE A 346 20.53 -20.06 11.91
CA PHE A 346 21.78 -20.00 12.68
C PHE A 346 21.69 -19.10 13.92
N HIS A 347 20.59 -18.37 14.10
CA HIS A 347 20.48 -17.38 15.17
C HIS A 347 19.68 -17.92 16.37
N HIS A 348 20.36 -18.06 17.52
CA HIS A 348 19.81 -18.71 18.73
C HIS A 348 18.44 -18.16 19.19
N ARG A 349 18.21 -16.84 19.10
CA ARG A 349 16.90 -16.24 19.50
C ARG A 349 15.76 -16.59 18.54
N SER A 350 16.02 -16.73 17.25
CA SER A 350 14.97 -17.00 16.23
C SER A 350 14.74 -18.48 15.99
N LEU A 351 15.74 -19.33 16.27
CA LEU A 351 15.66 -20.77 16.05
C LEU A 351 14.42 -21.42 16.69
N PRO A 352 14.02 -21.12 17.96
CA PRO A 352 12.81 -21.69 18.55
C PRO A 352 11.53 -21.29 17.81
N ALA A 353 11.42 -20.02 17.41
CA ALA A 353 10.25 -19.52 16.67
C ALA A 353 10.17 -20.13 15.27
N LEU A 354 11.32 -20.30 14.61
CA LEU A 354 11.42 -20.89 13.28
C LEU A 354 11.08 -22.38 13.31
N SER A 355 11.62 -23.11 14.28
CA SER A 355 11.28 -24.51 14.54
C SER A 355 9.80 -24.70 14.82
N HIS A 356 9.23 -23.88 15.71
CA HIS A 356 7.81 -23.92 15.99
C HIS A 356 6.96 -23.65 14.73
N ALA A 357 7.33 -22.65 13.93
CA ALA A 357 6.64 -22.33 12.70
C ALA A 357 6.71 -23.47 11.66
N LEU A 358 7.86 -24.14 11.52
CA LEU A 358 8.03 -25.28 10.62
C LEU A 358 7.25 -26.51 11.09
N LYS A 359 7.28 -26.83 12.40
CA LYS A 359 6.49 -27.91 13.01
C LYS A 359 4.99 -27.67 12.87
N GLY A 360 4.56 -26.40 12.78
CA GLY A 360 3.18 -26.00 12.53
C GLY A 360 2.70 -26.18 11.08
N VAL A 361 3.58 -26.50 10.12
CA VAL A 361 3.21 -26.72 8.72
C VAL A 361 2.57 -28.09 8.55
N PRO A 362 1.32 -28.22 8.03
CA PRO A 362 0.70 -29.51 7.81
C PRO A 362 1.52 -30.40 6.87
N ALA A 363 1.58 -31.71 7.14
CA ALA A 363 2.36 -32.65 6.33
C ALA A 363 1.96 -32.63 4.84
N SER A 364 0.67 -32.49 4.53
CA SER A 364 0.16 -32.36 3.15
C SER A 364 0.69 -31.11 2.44
N VAL A 365 0.73 -29.97 3.14
CA VAL A 365 1.29 -28.70 2.63
C VAL A 365 2.79 -28.83 2.42
N SER A 366 3.50 -29.40 3.39
CA SER A 366 4.94 -29.65 3.33
C SER A 366 5.32 -30.51 2.12
N GLN A 367 4.58 -31.60 1.89
CA GLN A 367 4.78 -32.47 0.72
C GLN A 367 4.47 -31.78 -0.61
N ALA A 368 3.40 -30.97 -0.66
CA ALA A 368 3.04 -30.23 -1.87
C ALA A 368 4.11 -29.17 -2.23
N VAL A 369 4.57 -28.40 -1.24
CA VAL A 369 5.61 -27.38 -1.44
C VAL A 369 6.93 -27.98 -1.91
N LYS A 370 7.32 -29.15 -1.38
CA LYS A 370 8.55 -29.86 -1.80
C LYS A 370 8.56 -30.24 -3.28
N ARG A 371 7.40 -30.32 -3.94
CA ARG A 371 7.29 -30.64 -5.38
C ARG A 371 7.45 -29.42 -6.28
N ILE A 372 7.52 -28.21 -5.72
CA ILE A 372 7.61 -26.96 -6.48
C ILE A 372 9.08 -26.58 -6.61
N ASP A 373 9.74 -27.06 -7.66
CA ASP A 373 11.14 -26.82 -8.04
C ASP A 373 11.99 -25.99 -7.05
N LYS A 374 12.24 -24.70 -7.35
CA LYS A 374 13.11 -23.83 -6.55
C LYS A 374 12.59 -23.59 -5.12
N VAL A 375 11.28 -23.46 -4.93
CA VAL A 375 10.67 -23.26 -3.59
C VAL A 375 10.87 -24.49 -2.71
N GLY A 376 10.70 -25.69 -3.28
CA GLY A 376 10.85 -26.97 -2.61
C GLY A 376 12.27 -27.21 -2.15
N THR A 377 13.26 -26.85 -2.98
CA THR A 377 14.69 -26.89 -2.63
C THR A 377 14.99 -25.96 -1.44
N LEU A 378 14.59 -24.69 -1.51
CA LEU A 378 14.81 -23.71 -0.44
C LEU A 378 14.13 -24.12 0.87
N TYR A 379 12.87 -24.57 0.79
CA TYR A 379 12.12 -25.03 1.95
C TYR A 379 12.75 -26.27 2.59
N THR A 380 13.21 -27.23 1.79
CA THR A 380 13.87 -28.44 2.30
C THR A 380 15.20 -28.10 2.98
N GLY A 381 16.00 -27.22 2.36
CA GLY A 381 17.25 -26.73 2.96
C GLY A 381 17.02 -26.03 4.29
N LEU A 382 15.99 -25.17 4.37
CA LEU A 382 15.58 -24.50 5.61
C LEU A 382 15.20 -25.49 6.71
N VAL A 383 14.38 -26.51 6.40
CA VAL A 383 13.98 -27.54 7.37
C VAL A 383 15.19 -28.30 7.91
N MET A 384 16.05 -28.78 7.02
CA MET A 384 17.26 -29.53 7.41
C MET A 384 18.19 -28.70 8.29
N GLU A 385 18.37 -27.42 7.98
CA GLU A 385 19.26 -26.54 8.73
C GLU A 385 18.71 -26.22 10.11
N VAL A 386 17.39 -26.03 10.25
CA VAL A 386 16.75 -25.84 11.55
C VAL A 386 16.91 -27.09 12.41
N GLU A 387 16.63 -28.28 11.86
CA GLU A 387 16.81 -29.56 12.58
C GLU A 387 18.26 -29.76 13.03
N ARG A 388 19.23 -29.47 12.15
CA ARG A 388 20.66 -29.55 12.49
C ARG A 388 21.03 -28.60 13.63
N ASN A 389 20.60 -27.35 13.57
CA ASN A 389 20.91 -26.36 14.60
C ASN A 389 20.17 -26.63 15.91
N GLU A 390 18.96 -27.20 15.90
CA GLU A 390 18.29 -27.67 17.11
C GLU A 390 19.10 -28.75 17.84
N ILE A 391 19.68 -29.69 17.09
CA ILE A 391 20.54 -30.74 17.67
C ILE A 391 21.80 -30.11 18.27
N LEU A 392 22.45 -29.19 17.55
CA LEU A 392 23.67 -28.52 18.04
C LEU A 392 23.39 -27.70 19.31
N VAL A 393 22.29 -26.94 19.35
CA VAL A 393 21.92 -26.15 20.52
C VAL A 393 21.44 -27.04 21.68
N GLY A 394 20.73 -28.13 21.40
CA GLY A 394 20.28 -29.09 22.42
C GLY A 394 21.39 -29.98 22.98
N THR A 395 22.48 -30.18 22.24
CA THR A 395 23.68 -30.92 22.70
C THR A 395 24.70 -30.03 23.39
N LEU A 396 24.68 -28.72 23.11
CA LEU A 396 25.39 -27.70 23.87
C LEU A 396 24.59 -27.31 25.11
N GLU A 397 24.57 -28.16 26.14
CA GLU A 397 24.39 -27.62 27.49
C GLU A 397 25.45 -26.53 27.67
N PRO A 398 25.08 -25.30 28.10
CA PRO A 398 26.07 -24.28 28.39
C PRO A 398 26.82 -24.69 29.65
N ARG A 399 27.82 -25.57 29.48
CA ARG A 399 28.91 -25.68 30.44
C ARG A 399 29.71 -24.42 30.29
N VAL A 400 29.28 -23.38 30.99
CA VAL A 400 30.21 -22.33 31.41
C VAL A 400 31.23 -23.05 32.29
N ILE A 401 32.31 -23.52 31.68
CA ILE A 401 33.50 -23.90 32.42
C ILE A 401 34.08 -22.55 32.86
N LEU A 402 33.62 -22.08 34.02
CA LEU A 402 34.38 -21.10 34.78
C LEU A 402 35.71 -21.78 35.06
N CYS A 403 36.74 -21.37 34.32
CA CYS A 403 38.11 -21.64 34.75
C CYS A 403 38.27 -20.84 36.05
N ASP A 404 38.01 -21.50 37.18
CA ASP A 404 38.54 -21.06 38.46
C ASP A 404 40.05 -21.07 38.29
N ASN A 405 40.63 -19.90 38.01
CA ASN A 405 42.06 -19.72 38.19
C ASN A 405 42.33 -20.04 39.66
N PRO A 406 43.13 -21.08 39.98
CA PRO A 406 43.54 -21.28 41.35
C PRO A 406 44.21 -19.99 41.80
N ALA A 407 43.69 -19.41 42.88
CA ALA A 407 44.32 -18.26 43.52
C ALA A 407 45.76 -18.67 43.84
N ASP A 408 46.71 -18.00 43.19
CA ASP A 408 48.10 -18.03 43.58
C ASP A 408 48.18 -17.50 45.01
N ASN A 409 48.29 -18.43 45.97
CA ASN A 409 48.79 -18.11 47.29
C ASN A 409 50.30 -17.92 47.17
N SER A 410 50.72 -16.67 47.01
CA SER A 410 52.08 -16.21 47.30
C SER A 410 52.02 -14.91 48.08
#